data_AF-A0A1S4EFK7-F1
#
_entry.id   AF-A0A1S4EFK7-F1
#
_cell.length_a   1.000
_cell.length_b   1.000
_cell.length_c   1.000
_cell.angle_alpha   90.00
_cell.angle_beta   90.00
_cell.angle_gamma   90.00
#
_symmetry.space_group_name_H-M   'P 1'
#
loop_
_entity.id
_entity.type
_entity.pdbx_description
1 polymer ?
#
loop_
_entity_poly.entity_id
_entity_poly.type
_entity_poly.pdbx_seq_one_letter_code
_entity_poly.pdbx_strand_id
1 'polypeptide(L)'
;MIDQGPIPLPVLATRGMNLPPSHMNPEPEGLILPKKPHNPCIDSNDRQNLHRELMFNQKIGKNVLNQKSELQRALEKHKDHQLKKEIEREKLESKTPFEKVIEERAKRLETLECQDQGDSIRDKDTPEFLQVHAKLRAKMESK
;
A
#
# COMPACT_ATOMS: atom_id res chain seq x y z
N MET A 1 -27.94 16.10 44.86
CA MET A 1 -27.79 17.01 43.70
C MET A 1 -26.31 17.12 43.44
N ILE A 2 -25.81 16.40 42.43
CA ILE A 2 -24.39 16.41 42.06
C ILE A 2 -24.26 17.49 41.00
N ASP A 3 -23.66 18.61 41.40
CA ASP A 3 -23.43 19.78 40.56
C ASP A 3 -22.36 19.44 39.51
N GLN A 4 -22.81 19.26 38.26
CA GLN A 4 -21.93 19.02 37.12
C GLN A 4 -21.46 20.38 36.60
N GLY A 5 -20.27 20.80 37.05
CA GLY A 5 -19.59 21.97 36.50
C GLY A 5 -19.30 21.82 35.00
N PRO A 6 -19.16 22.93 34.25
CA PRO A 6 -19.08 22.88 32.79
C PRO A 6 -17.77 22.23 32.30
N ILE A 7 -17.92 21.36 31.29
CA ILE A 7 -16.83 20.67 30.58
C ILE A 7 -15.93 21.71 29.88
N PRO A 8 -14.59 21.62 29.97
CA PRO A 8 -13.70 22.57 29.30
C PRO A 8 -13.77 22.41 27.78
N LEU A 9 -13.98 23.52 27.07
CA LEU A 9 -13.95 23.56 25.60
C LEU A 9 -12.54 23.26 25.08
N PRO A 10 -12.40 22.63 23.91
CA PRO A 10 -11.10 22.30 23.34
C PRO A 10 -10.35 23.59 22.97
N VAL A 11 -9.13 23.72 23.48
CA VAL A 11 -8.22 24.82 23.12
C VAL A 11 -7.94 24.71 21.62
N LEU A 12 -8.48 25.66 20.85
CA LEU A 12 -8.22 25.80 19.44
C LEU A 12 -6.71 26.09 19.29
N ALA A 13 -5.94 25.11 18.82
CA ALA A 13 -4.54 25.30 18.49
C ALA A 13 -4.45 26.34 17.38
N THR A 14 -4.15 27.58 17.76
CA THR A 14 -3.91 28.67 16.82
C THR A 14 -2.65 28.33 16.02
N ARG A 15 -2.88 27.93 14.77
CA ARG A 15 -1.85 27.80 13.74
C ARG A 15 -1.05 29.10 13.73
N GLY A 16 0.24 29.01 14.06
CA GLY A 16 1.14 30.15 14.16
C GLY A 16 1.10 31.01 12.90
N MET A 17 0.50 32.19 13.01
CA MET A 17 0.56 33.21 11.98
C MET A 17 2.00 33.74 11.94
N ASN A 18 2.65 33.62 10.78
CA ASN A 18 3.96 34.22 10.52
C ASN A 18 3.83 35.74 10.61
N LEU A 19 4.11 36.30 11.79
CA LEU A 19 4.28 37.74 11.97
C LEU A 19 5.73 38.09 11.59
N PRO A 20 5.97 39.06 10.69
CA PRO A 20 7.31 39.45 10.30
C PRO A 20 8.10 39.94 11.52
N PRO A 21 9.44 39.74 11.55
CA PRO A 21 10.25 40.15 12.68
C PRO A 21 10.18 41.67 12.80
N SER A 22 9.57 42.19 13.87
CA SER A 22 9.62 43.62 14.21
C SER A 22 11.04 43.95 14.65
N HIS A 23 11.83 44.47 13.70
CA HIS A 23 13.13 45.07 13.96
C HIS A 23 12.88 46.40 14.67
N MET A 24 13.20 46.44 15.95
CA MET A 24 13.54 47.64 16.73
C MET A 24 12.61 48.86 16.53
N ASN A 25 11.37 48.78 17.02
CA ASN A 25 10.71 49.99 17.52
C ASN A 25 10.99 50.10 19.03
N PRO A 26 11.78 51.11 19.47
CA PRO A 26 11.67 51.56 20.85
C PRO A 26 10.27 52.17 21.03
N GLU A 27 9.43 51.55 21.84
CA GLU A 27 8.16 52.14 22.27
C GLU A 27 8.41 53.49 22.95
N PRO A 28 7.49 54.47 22.86
CA PRO A 28 7.75 55.90 23.07
C PRO A 28 8.09 56.35 24.51
N GLU A 29 8.47 55.43 25.42
CA GLU A 29 8.68 55.75 26.84
C GLU A 29 9.92 55.10 27.47
N GLY A 30 10.80 54.46 26.68
CA GLY A 30 12.07 53.92 27.20
C GLY A 30 11.93 52.68 28.10
N LEU A 31 10.72 52.15 28.28
CA LEU A 31 10.48 50.89 29.00
C LEU A 31 10.86 49.69 28.11
N ILE A 32 11.84 48.90 28.55
CA ILE A 32 12.19 47.62 27.90
C ILE A 32 11.16 46.57 28.33
N LEU A 33 10.20 46.27 27.44
CA LEU A 33 9.27 45.17 27.64
C LEU A 33 9.96 43.83 27.38
N PRO A 34 9.71 42.79 28.21
CA PRO A 34 10.15 41.43 27.91
C PRO A 34 9.60 40.97 26.55
N LYS A 35 10.48 40.78 25.58
CA LYS A 35 10.16 40.21 24.26
C LYS A 35 10.76 38.82 24.13
N LYS A 36 10.05 37.91 23.46
CA LYS A 36 10.60 36.59 23.14
C LYS A 36 11.77 36.79 22.17
N PRO A 37 12.95 36.21 22.44
CA PRO A 37 14.07 36.30 21.51
C PRO A 37 13.70 35.64 20.18
N HIS A 38 14.21 36.21 19.09
CA HIS A 38 13.97 35.69 17.75
C HIS A 38 14.53 34.27 17.60
N ASN A 39 13.73 33.35 17.07
CA ASN A 39 14.17 31.97 16.86
C ASN A 39 14.77 31.83 15.45
N PRO A 40 16.08 31.65 15.28
CA PRO A 40 16.68 31.55 13.94
C PRO A 40 16.17 30.32 13.14
N CYS A 41 15.57 29.33 13.81
CA CYS A 41 15.00 28.16 13.13
C CYS A 41 13.71 28.48 12.35
N ILE A 42 13.05 29.61 12.63
CA ILE A 42 11.82 30.01 11.90
C ILE A 42 12.12 30.70 10.58
N ASP A 43 13.35 31.18 10.34
CA ASP A 43 13.72 31.84 9.08
C ASP A 43 14.17 30.84 8.01
N SER A 44 14.81 29.74 8.43
CA SER A 44 15.31 28.73 7.51
C SER A 44 14.21 27.75 7.11
N ASN A 45 13.66 27.94 5.91
CA ASN A 45 12.71 27.00 5.30
C ASN A 45 13.31 25.60 5.15
N ASP A 46 14.57 25.51 4.73
CA ASP A 46 15.24 24.21 4.54
C ASP A 46 15.31 23.40 5.83
N ARG A 47 15.65 24.05 6.96
CA ARG A 47 15.63 23.41 8.27
C ARG A 47 14.24 22.94 8.67
N GLN A 48 13.22 23.77 8.45
CA GLN A 48 11.84 23.40 8.76
C GLN A 48 11.36 22.23 7.90
N ASN A 49 11.70 22.22 6.61
CA ASN A 49 11.39 21.15 5.68
C ASN A 49 12.03 19.84 6.15
N LEU A 50 13.34 19.87 6.45
CA LEU A 50 14.07 18.72 6.95
C LEU A 50 13.47 18.20 8.27
N HIS A 51 13.12 19.09 9.21
CA HIS A 51 12.48 18.67 10.45
C HIS A 51 11.15 17.94 10.21
N ARG A 52 10.30 18.47 9.32
CA ARG A 52 9.02 17.82 8.97
C ARG A 52 9.24 16.45 8.33
N GLU A 53 10.22 16.34 7.43
CA GLU A 53 10.56 15.07 6.77
C GLU A 53 11.08 14.03 7.77
N LEU A 54 11.98 14.42 8.67
CA LEU A 54 12.51 13.53 9.71
C LEU A 54 11.41 13.05 10.66
N MET A 55 10.52 13.94 11.10
CA MET A 55 9.38 13.57 11.96
C MET A 55 8.39 12.66 11.23
N PHE A 56 8.18 12.88 9.92
CA PHE A 56 7.36 11.99 9.09
C PHE A 56 7.99 10.60 8.97
N ASN A 57 9.29 10.52 8.65
CA ASN A 57 10.00 9.24 8.54
C ASN A 57 9.96 8.46 9.86
N GLN A 58 10.14 9.14 11.01
CA GLN A 58 10.00 8.52 12.32
C GLN A 58 8.58 7.98 12.56
N LYS A 59 7.55 8.78 12.23
CA LYS A 59 6.13 8.38 12.38
C LYS A 59 5.78 7.16 11.53
N ILE A 60 6.33 7.06 10.32
CA ILE A 60 6.11 5.94 9.39
C ILE A 60 7.06 4.75 9.68
N GLY A 61 8.05 4.93 10.57
CA GLY A 61 9.05 3.89 10.86
C GLY A 61 10.09 3.68 9.75
N LYS A 62 10.27 4.66 8.86
CA LYS A 62 11.25 4.60 7.76
C LYS A 62 12.63 5.00 8.26
N ASN A 63 13.52 4.03 8.46
CA ASN A 63 14.92 4.29 8.84
C ASN A 63 15.79 4.61 7.62
N VAL A 64 16.16 5.88 7.43
CA VAL A 64 16.99 6.33 6.30
C VAL A 64 18.48 6.01 6.43
N LEU A 65 18.99 5.72 7.63
CA LEU A 65 20.42 5.50 7.89
C LEU A 65 20.88 4.08 7.52
N ASN A 66 19.98 3.09 7.58
CA ASN A 66 20.33 1.67 7.42
C ASN A 66 19.58 0.99 6.24
N GLN A 67 19.02 1.76 5.30
CA GLN A 67 18.32 1.23 4.14
C GLN A 67 19.27 1.00 2.96
N LYS A 68 19.14 -0.16 2.30
CA LYS A 68 19.72 -0.37 0.97
C LYS A 68 19.18 0.73 0.05
N SER A 69 20.04 1.32 -0.78
CA SER A 69 19.60 2.30 -1.77
C SER A 69 18.58 1.68 -2.73
N GLU A 70 17.74 2.51 -3.36
CA GLU A 70 16.78 2.05 -4.38
C GLU A 70 17.50 1.25 -5.48
N LEU A 71 18.68 1.71 -5.91
CA LEU A 71 19.54 1.01 -6.87
C LEU A 71 19.99 -0.36 -6.35
N GLN A 72 20.46 -0.44 -5.11
CA GLN A 72 20.89 -1.70 -4.52
C GLN A 72 19.73 -2.71 -4.43
N ARG A 73 18.54 -2.25 -4.02
CA ARG A 73 17.33 -3.08 -4.00
C ARG A 73 16.94 -3.57 -5.40
N ALA A 74 17.06 -2.71 -6.41
CA ALA A 74 16.78 -3.08 -7.80
C ALA A 74 17.77 -4.11 -8.35
N LEU A 75 19.07 -3.94 -8.07
CA LEU A 75 20.12 -4.87 -8.49
C LEU A 75 19.97 -6.24 -7.82
N GLU A 76 19.67 -6.27 -6.53
CA GLU A 76 19.40 -7.52 -5.80
C GLU A 76 18.18 -8.24 -6.39
N LYS A 77 17.07 -7.53 -6.59
CA LYS A 77 15.87 -8.08 -7.23
C LYS A 77 16.16 -8.63 -8.64
N HIS A 78 17.02 -7.95 -9.41
CA HIS A 78 17.44 -8.43 -10.73
C HIS A 78 18.26 -9.72 -10.63
N LYS A 79 19.22 -9.80 -9.69
CA LYS A 79 20.02 -11.01 -9.46
C LYS A 79 19.14 -12.19 -9.03
N ASP A 80 18.22 -11.97 -8.09
CA ASP A 80 17.29 -12.99 -7.62
C ASP A 80 16.40 -13.51 -8.75
N HIS A 81 15.93 -12.61 -9.62
CA HIS A 81 15.13 -13.00 -10.79
C HIS A 81 15.91 -13.84 -11.79
N GLN A 82 17.18 -13.49 -12.04
CA GLN A 82 18.06 -14.27 -12.92
C GLN A 82 18.35 -15.65 -12.32
N LEU A 83 18.65 -15.73 -11.02
CA LEU A 83 18.86 -17.00 -10.33
C LEU A 83 17.62 -17.89 -10.38
N LYS A 84 16.43 -17.31 -10.13
CA LYS A 84 15.16 -18.05 -10.19
C LYS A 84 14.91 -18.63 -11.58
N LYS A 85 15.17 -17.86 -12.64
CA LYS A 85 15.07 -18.33 -14.02
C LYS A 85 16.05 -19.45 -14.34
N GLU A 86 17.29 -19.36 -13.83
CA GLU A 86 18.29 -20.42 -14.00
C GLU A 86 17.82 -21.72 -13.34
N ILE A 87 17.37 -21.64 -12.08
CA ILE A 87 16.86 -22.79 -11.34
C ILE A 87 15.64 -23.41 -12.05
N GLU A 88 14.74 -22.60 -12.59
CA GLU A 88 13.56 -23.10 -13.31
C GLU A 88 13.94 -23.80 -14.63
N ARG A 89 14.89 -23.24 -15.38
CA ARG A 89 15.43 -23.87 -16.59
C ARG A 89 16.13 -25.19 -16.27
N GLU A 90 17.01 -25.21 -15.27
CA GLU A 90 17.71 -26.42 -14.86
C GLU A 90 16.73 -27.50 -14.39
N LYS A 91 15.68 -27.13 -13.65
CA LYS A 91 14.60 -28.05 -13.30
C LYS A 91 13.89 -28.59 -14.53
N LEU A 92 13.64 -27.75 -15.54
CA LEU A 92 12.97 -28.19 -16.77
C LEU A 92 13.84 -29.13 -17.62
N GLU A 93 15.14 -28.87 -17.66
CA GLU A 93 16.13 -29.69 -18.37
C GLU A 93 16.39 -31.02 -17.65
N SER A 94 16.46 -31.02 -16.32
CA SER A 94 16.67 -32.23 -15.50
C SER A 94 15.44 -33.14 -15.37
N LYS A 95 14.25 -32.67 -15.77
CA LYS A 95 13.03 -33.50 -15.75
C LYS A 95 13.13 -34.72 -16.65
N THR A 96 12.92 -35.88 -16.04
CA THR A 96 12.86 -37.15 -16.75
C THR A 96 11.64 -37.21 -17.69
N PRO A 97 11.66 -38.01 -18.76
CA PRO A 97 10.51 -38.18 -19.64
C PRO A 97 9.24 -38.65 -18.89
N PHE A 98 9.40 -39.54 -17.91
CA PHE A 98 8.30 -40.04 -17.08
C PHE A 98 7.65 -38.92 -16.26
N GLU A 99 8.46 -38.06 -15.66
CA GLU A 99 7.99 -36.95 -14.84
C GLU A 99 7.22 -35.91 -15.66
N LYS A 100 7.67 -35.64 -16.90
CA LYS A 100 6.91 -34.80 -17.85
C LYS A 100 5.52 -35.36 -18.16
N VAL A 101 5.40 -36.68 -18.32
CA VAL A 101 4.11 -37.34 -18.57
C VAL A 101 3.20 -37.28 -17.34
N ILE A 102 3.75 -37.45 -16.13
CA ILE A 102 2.97 -37.26 -14.89
C ILE A 102 2.47 -35.82 -14.80
N GLU A 103 3.33 -34.82 -15.03
CA GLU A 103 2.95 -33.40 -15.01
C GLU A 103 1.86 -33.08 -16.06
N GLU A 104 1.98 -33.60 -17.28
CA GLU A 104 0.98 -33.42 -18.33
C GLU A 104 -0.37 -34.02 -17.92
N ARG A 105 -0.35 -35.24 -17.34
CA ARG A 105 -1.57 -35.90 -16.88
C ARG A 105 -2.20 -35.13 -15.72
N ALA A 106 -1.42 -34.65 -14.76
CA ALA A 106 -1.89 -33.83 -13.67
C ALA A 106 -2.54 -32.52 -14.18
N LYS A 107 -1.88 -31.82 -15.11
CA LYS A 107 -2.42 -30.61 -15.74
C LYS A 107 -3.74 -30.87 -16.47
N ARG A 108 -3.86 -32.00 -17.17
CA ARG A 108 -5.12 -32.40 -17.84
C ARG A 108 -6.24 -32.58 -16.84
N LEU A 109 -5.97 -33.22 -15.70
CA LEU A 109 -6.95 -33.41 -14.63
C LEU A 109 -7.39 -32.07 -14.02
N GLU A 110 -6.45 -31.18 -13.70
CA GLU A 110 -6.76 -29.83 -13.19
C GLU A 110 -7.66 -29.05 -14.15
N THR A 111 -7.39 -29.10 -15.46
CA THR A 111 -8.25 -28.43 -16.46
C THR A 111 -9.67 -29.02 -16.54
N LEU A 112 -9.82 -30.31 -16.32
CA LEU A 112 -11.14 -30.97 -16.30
C LEU A 112 -11.89 -30.61 -15.01
N GLU A 113 -11.22 -30.64 -13.87
CA GLU A 113 -11.80 -30.25 -12.58
C GLU A 113 -12.26 -28.78 -12.58
N CYS A 114 -11.47 -27.87 -13.15
CA CYS A 114 -11.88 -26.46 -13.30
C CYS A 114 -13.09 -26.28 -14.23
N GLN A 115 -13.18 -27.05 -15.32
CA GLN A 115 -14.34 -27.01 -16.22
C GLN A 115 -15.59 -27.57 -15.53
N ASP A 116 -15.49 -28.73 -14.90
CA ASP A 116 -16.61 -29.35 -14.17
C ASP A 116 -17.10 -28.48 -13.01
N GLN A 117 -16.19 -27.79 -12.29
CA GLN A 117 -16.59 -26.83 -11.26
C GLN A 117 -17.28 -25.60 -11.86
N GLY A 118 -16.76 -25.05 -12.96
CA GLY A 118 -17.37 -23.90 -13.65
C GLY A 118 -18.77 -24.21 -14.17
N ASP A 119 -18.96 -25.39 -14.76
CA ASP A 119 -20.26 -25.83 -15.25
C ASP A 119 -21.22 -26.21 -14.11
N SER A 120 -20.74 -26.85 -13.03
CA SER A 120 -21.53 -27.13 -11.83
C SER A 120 -22.00 -25.86 -11.10
N ILE A 121 -21.18 -24.82 -11.07
CA ILE A 121 -21.57 -23.51 -10.48
C ILE A 121 -22.59 -22.81 -11.39
N ARG A 122 -22.37 -22.78 -12.71
CA ARG A 122 -23.30 -22.18 -13.69
C ARG A 122 -24.65 -22.92 -13.74
N ASP A 123 -24.64 -24.24 -13.60
CA ASP A 123 -25.86 -25.07 -13.52
C ASP A 123 -26.57 -24.96 -12.16
N LYS A 124 -25.93 -24.46 -11.10
CA LYS A 124 -26.62 -24.19 -9.82
C LYS A 124 -27.24 -22.80 -9.75
N ASP A 125 -26.66 -21.82 -10.43
CA ASP A 125 -27.15 -20.44 -10.45
C ASP A 125 -28.26 -20.20 -11.49
N THR A 126 -28.44 -21.11 -12.45
CA THR A 126 -29.53 -21.04 -13.43
C THR A 126 -30.78 -21.77 -12.93
N PRO A 127 -31.98 -21.17 -12.98
CA PRO A 127 -33.22 -21.85 -12.57
C PRO A 127 -33.48 -23.12 -13.37
N GLU A 128 -33.88 -24.21 -12.68
CA GLU A 128 -34.06 -25.55 -13.27
C GLU A 128 -34.95 -25.55 -14.53
N PHE A 129 -36.03 -24.76 -14.54
CA PHE A 129 -36.93 -24.67 -15.69
C PHE A 129 -36.24 -24.16 -16.96
N LEU A 130 -35.33 -23.18 -16.84
CA LEU A 130 -34.56 -22.68 -17.98
C LEU A 130 -33.63 -23.75 -18.55
N GLN A 131 -33.04 -24.59 -17.70
CA GLN A 131 -32.20 -25.70 -18.11
C GLN A 131 -33.01 -26.79 -18.84
N VAL A 132 -34.17 -27.17 -18.31
CA VAL A 132 -35.07 -28.16 -18.94
C VAL A 132 -35.54 -27.65 -20.30
N HIS A 133 -35.93 -26.38 -20.39
CA HIS A 133 -36.36 -25.77 -21.65
C HIS A 133 -35.23 -25.70 -22.69
N ALA A 134 -34.00 -25.36 -22.28
CA ALA A 134 -32.83 -25.39 -23.16
C ALA A 134 -32.54 -26.81 -23.68
N LYS A 135 -32.60 -27.82 -22.80
CA LYS A 135 -32.39 -29.24 -23.15
C LYS A 135 -33.46 -29.74 -24.14
N LEU A 136 -34.71 -29.33 -23.98
CA LEU A 136 -35.79 -29.68 -24.91
C LEU A 136 -35.56 -29.05 -26.28
N ARG A 137 -35.20 -27.76 -26.34
CA ARG A 137 -34.87 -27.09 -27.62
C ARG A 137 -33.69 -27.72 -28.34
N ALA A 138 -32.59 -27.99 -27.64
CA ALA A 138 -31.41 -28.62 -28.24
C ALA A 138 -31.71 -30.00 -28.85
N LYS A 139 -32.59 -30.80 -28.23
CA LYS A 139 -33.04 -32.10 -28.75
C LYS A 139 -33.96 -31.99 -29.98
N MET A 140 -34.67 -30.87 -30.12
CA MET A 140 -35.54 -30.63 -31.28
C MET A 140 -34.75 -30.13 -32.50
N GLU A 141 -33.69 -29.35 -32.28
CA GLU A 141 -32.84 -28.80 -33.35
C GLU A 141 -31.83 -29.80 -33.92
N SER A 142 -31.56 -30.91 -33.21
CA SER A 142 -30.63 -31.97 -33.65
C SER A 142 -31.30 -33.05 -34.51
N LYS A 143 -32.43 -32.75 -35.14
CA LYS A 143 -33.26 -33.68 -35.91
C LYS A 143 -33.61 -33.18 -37.30
#